data_AF-B0BXK0-F1
#
_entry.id   AF-B0BXK0-F1
#
_cell.length_a   1.000
_cell.length_b   1.000
_cell.length_c   1.000
_cell.angle_alpha   90.00
_cell.angle_beta   90.00
_cell.angle_gamma   90.00
#
_symmetry.space_group_name_H-M   'P 1'
#
loop_
_entity.id
_entity.type
_entity.pdbx_description
1 polymer ?
#
loop_
_entity_poly.entity_id
_entity_poly.type
_entity_poly.pdbx_seq_one_letter_code
_entity_poly.pdbx_strand_id
1 'polypeptide(L)'
;MSTIMLLTNTENSYGLIAKLFHWIMSIIVIVMLVVGVLMDNFLELPLKGQLYGIHEATGIVVLSLVIIRLLWKCYNANVLLPEDMPN
;
A
#
# COMPACT_ATOMS: atom_id res chain seq x y z
N MET A 1 -23.62 6.82 17.87
CA MET A 1 -22.24 7.23 18.16
C MET A 1 -21.30 6.22 17.53
N SER A 2 -20.86 6.49 16.30
CA SER A 2 -21.44 5.82 15.12
C SER A 2 -20.34 5.08 14.38
N THR A 3 -20.65 3.92 13.82
CA THR A 3 -19.78 2.97 13.09
C THR A 3 -18.86 3.63 12.06
N ILE A 4 -19.22 4.83 11.59
CA ILE A 4 -18.46 5.67 10.68
C ILE A 4 -17.09 6.09 11.26
N MET A 5 -17.00 6.44 12.55
CA MET A 5 -15.74 6.83 13.20
C MET A 5 -14.72 5.67 13.32
N LEU A 6 -15.17 4.41 13.22
CA LEU A 6 -14.28 3.24 13.19
C LEU A 6 -13.70 3.00 11.78
N LEU A 7 -14.48 3.31 10.75
CA LEU A 7 -14.14 3.04 9.35
C LEU A 7 -13.20 4.10 8.77
N THR A 8 -13.47 5.38 9.05
CA THR A 8 -12.71 6.54 8.56
C THR A 8 -11.77 7.12 9.61
N ASN A 9 -10.87 8.02 9.21
CA ASN A 9 -9.96 8.67 10.15
C ASN A 9 -10.71 9.56 11.16
N THR A 10 -10.14 9.67 12.35
CA THR A 10 -10.50 10.66 13.38
C THR A 10 -9.31 11.57 13.61
N GLU A 11 -9.50 12.68 14.33
CA GLU A 11 -8.40 13.64 14.63
C GLU A 11 -7.22 12.98 15.37
N ASN A 12 -7.47 11.89 16.11
CA ASN A 12 -6.47 11.22 16.96
C ASN A 12 -6.07 9.81 16.48
N SER A 13 -6.70 9.25 15.44
CA SER A 13 -6.38 7.90 14.96
C SER A 13 -6.77 7.66 13.50
N TYR A 14 -5.95 6.87 12.81
CA TYR A 14 -6.29 6.29 11.52
C TYR A 14 -7.49 5.34 11.63
N GLY A 15 -8.40 5.44 10.66
CA GLY A 15 -9.54 4.54 10.50
C GLY A 15 -9.13 3.14 10.05
N LEU A 16 -10.02 2.17 10.25
CA LEU A 16 -9.78 0.78 9.90
C LEU A 16 -9.53 0.59 8.39
N ILE A 17 -10.23 1.33 7.53
CA ILE A 17 -10.03 1.28 6.07
C ILE A 17 -8.60 1.71 5.71
N ALA A 18 -8.11 2.80 6.29
CA ALA A 18 -6.76 3.29 6.02
C ALA A 18 -5.67 2.30 6.46
N LYS A 19 -5.86 1.64 7.62
CA LYS A 19 -4.94 0.61 8.14
C LYS A 19 -4.92 -0.62 7.23
N LEU A 20 -6.09 -1.16 6.87
CA LEU A 20 -6.18 -2.33 5.99
C LEU A 20 -5.55 -2.05 4.63
N PHE A 21 -5.89 -0.92 4.02
CA PHE A 21 -5.34 -0.54 2.72
C PHE A 21 -3.81 -0.40 2.78
N HIS A 22 -3.27 0.13 3.88
CA HIS A 22 -1.81 0.19 4.05
C HIS A 22 -1.17 -1.19 4.11
N TRP A 23 -1.68 -2.08 4.97
CA TRP A 23 -1.06 -3.39 5.20
C TRP A 23 -1.17 -4.29 3.98
N ILE A 24 -2.32 -4.29 3.28
CA ILE A 24 -2.48 -5.04 2.02
C ILE A 24 -1.44 -4.56 1.00
N MET A 25 -1.31 -3.23 0.84
CA MET A 25 -0.31 -2.67 -0.07
C MET A 25 1.12 -3.04 0.30
N SER A 26 1.47 -2.99 1.59
CA SER A 26 2.79 -3.38 2.06
C SER A 26 3.10 -4.85 1.73
N ILE A 27 2.15 -5.76 1.93
CA ILE A 27 2.31 -7.18 1.59
C ILE A 27 2.55 -7.36 0.08
N ILE A 28 1.75 -6.71 -0.76
CA ILE A 28 1.89 -6.81 -2.22
C ILE A 28 3.27 -6.28 -2.66
N VAL A 29 3.71 -5.15 -2.11
CA VAL A 29 5.03 -4.56 -2.41
C VAL A 29 6.16 -5.50 -1.99
N ILE A 30 6.09 -6.12 -0.81
CA ILE A 30 7.10 -7.09 -0.36
C ILE A 30 7.17 -8.29 -1.31
N VAL A 31 6.02 -8.85 -1.70
CA VAL A 31 5.97 -9.94 -2.68
C VAL A 31 6.59 -9.51 -4.01
N MET A 32 6.26 -8.30 -4.49
CA MET A 32 6.82 -7.75 -5.72
C MET A 32 8.34 -7.60 -5.68
N LEU A 33 8.91 -7.17 -4.54
CA LEU A 33 10.36 -7.09 -4.36
C LEU A 33 11.01 -8.48 -4.41
N VAL A 34 10.43 -9.47 -3.72
CA VAL A 34 10.93 -10.86 -3.76
C VAL A 34 10.88 -11.41 -5.18
N VAL A 35 9.74 -11.25 -5.87
CA VAL A 35 9.57 -11.70 -7.25
C VAL A 35 10.58 -11.03 -8.19
N GLY A 36 10.80 -9.72 -8.05
CA GLY A 36 11.81 -8.99 -8.83
C GLY A 36 13.23 -9.55 -8.66
N VAL A 37 13.63 -9.87 -7.42
CA VAL A 37 14.93 -10.51 -7.14
C VAL A 37 15.01 -11.92 -7.73
N LEU A 38 13.93 -12.70 -7.63
CA LEU A 38 13.88 -14.06 -8.16
C LEU A 38 14.01 -14.08 -9.70
N MET A 39 13.32 -13.17 -10.39
CA MET A 39 13.32 -13.04 -11.85
C MET A 39 14.72 -12.83 -12.44
N ASP A 40 15.58 -12.13 -11.73
CA ASP A 40 16.94 -11.87 -12.21
C ASP A 40 17.86 -13.08 -12.01
N ASN A 41 17.79 -13.71 -10.83
CA ASN A 41 18.81 -14.65 -10.36
C ASN A 41 18.51 -16.14 -10.60
N PHE A 42 17.24 -16.56 -10.69
CA PHE A 42 16.89 -17.98 -10.54
C PHE A 42 15.97 -18.56 -11.63
N LEU A 43 15.52 -17.76 -12.60
CA LEU A 43 14.55 -18.23 -13.60
C LEU A 43 15.16 -18.45 -14.99
N GLU A 44 14.88 -19.63 -15.55
CA GLU A 44 15.18 -19.98 -16.94
C GLU A 44 14.06 -19.49 -17.89
N LEU A 45 14.39 -19.32 -19.18
CA LEU A 45 13.37 -19.15 -20.21
C LEU A 45 12.60 -20.48 -20.39
N PRO A 46 11.27 -20.49 -20.57
CA PRO A 46 10.34 -19.38 -20.88
C PRO A 46 9.60 -18.79 -19.65
N LEU A 47 9.74 -19.40 -18.47
CA LEU A 47 9.02 -18.99 -17.26
C LEU A 47 9.42 -17.56 -16.82
N LYS A 48 10.68 -17.17 -17.05
CA LYS A 48 11.18 -15.80 -16.84
C LYS A 48 10.34 -14.76 -17.59
N GLY A 49 9.99 -15.00 -18.85
CA GLY A 49 9.23 -14.06 -19.68
C GLY A 49 7.79 -13.86 -19.19
N GLN A 50 7.12 -14.96 -18.79
CA GLN A 50 5.77 -14.88 -18.23
C GLN A 50 5.77 -14.13 -16.89
N LEU A 51 6.76 -14.40 -16.03
CA LEU A 51 6.86 -13.74 -14.74
C LEU A 51 7.19 -12.25 -14.87
N TYR A 52 8.00 -11.86 -15.86
CA TYR A 52 8.21 -10.45 -16.23
C TYR A 52 6.92 -9.74 -16.62
N GLY A 53 6.10 -10.36 -17.49
CA GLY A 53 4.82 -9.78 -17.88
C GLY A 53 3.86 -9.63 -16.70
N ILE A 54 3.77 -10.64 -15.83
CA ILE A 54 2.94 -10.57 -14.61
C ILE A 54 3.46 -9.50 -13.65
N HIS A 55 4.78 -9.40 -13.45
CA HIS A 55 5.40 -8.39 -12.59
C HIS A 55 5.13 -6.98 -13.11
N GLU A 56 5.32 -6.71 -14.40
CA GLU A 56 5.07 -5.40 -15.00
C GLU A 56 3.59 -4.98 -14.83
N ALA A 57 2.66 -5.87 -15.19
CA ALA A 57 1.23 -5.62 -15.04
C ALA A 57 0.83 -5.39 -13.57
N THR A 58 1.33 -6.23 -12.67
CA THR A 58 1.06 -6.11 -11.22
C THR A 58 1.68 -4.82 -10.66
N GLY A 59 2.85 -4.42 -11.14
CA GLY A 59 3.52 -3.17 -10.77
C GLY A 59 2.67 -1.94 -11.11
N ILE A 60 2.04 -1.91 -12.29
CA ILE A 60 1.12 -0.84 -12.68
C ILE A 60 -0.11 -0.79 -11.76
N VAL A 61 -0.67 -1.95 -11.40
CA VAL A 61 -1.80 -2.04 -10.45
C VAL A 61 -1.40 -1.49 -9.08
N VAL A 62 -0.24 -1.91 -8.56
CA VAL A 62 0.28 -1.42 -7.27
C VAL A 62 0.52 0.09 -7.32
N LEU A 63 1.16 0.59 -8.38
CA LEU A 63 1.39 2.03 -8.53
C LEU A 63 0.08 2.82 -8.53
N SER A 64 -0.94 2.32 -9.22
CA SER A 64 -2.29 2.91 -9.23
C SER A 64 -2.92 2.93 -7.84
N LEU A 65 -2.79 1.83 -7.08
CA LEU A 65 -3.27 1.77 -5.69
C LEU A 65 -2.51 2.74 -4.76
N VAL A 66 -1.20 2.95 -4.99
CA VAL A 66 -0.43 3.98 -4.28
C VAL A 66 -1.00 5.37 -4.57
N ILE A 67 -1.30 5.70 -5.83
CA ILE A 67 -1.91 6.99 -6.20
C ILE A 67 -3.27 7.15 -5.49
N ILE A 68 -4.14 6.14 -5.54
CA ILE A 68 -5.44 6.16 -4.85
C ILE A 68 -5.26 6.39 -3.35
N ARG A 69 -4.25 5.77 -2.73
CA ARG A 69 -3.95 5.97 -1.30
C ARG A 69 -3.48 7.40 -1.01
N LEU A 70 -2.64 7.98 -1.86
CA LEU A 70 -2.21 9.36 -1.70
C LEU A 70 -3.40 10.32 -1.83
N LEU A 71 -4.29 10.08 -2.80
CA LEU A 71 -5.54 10.84 -2.94
C LEU A 71 -6.41 10.68 -1.69
N TRP A 72 -6.60 9.45 -1.18
CA TRP A 72 -7.37 9.20 0.04
C TRP A 72 -6.81 9.94 1.26
N LYS A 73 -5.48 10.02 1.39
CA LYS A 73 -4.81 10.82 2.42
C LYS A 73 -5.12 12.31 2.24
N CYS A 74 -5.09 12.84 1.01
CA CYS A 74 -5.40 14.24 0.74
C CYS A 74 -6.86 14.61 1.04
N TYR A 75 -7.81 13.67 0.85
CA TYR A 75 -9.23 13.89 1.12
C TYR A 75 -9.64 13.65 2.58
N ASN A 76 -8.88 12.88 3.36
CA ASN A 76 -9.19 12.64 4.77
C ASN A 76 -8.55 13.68 5.69
N ALA A 77 -9.18 13.88 6.85
CA ALA A 77 -8.60 14.67 7.92
C ALA A 77 -7.21 14.15 8.29
N ASN A 78 -6.26 15.10 8.42
CA ASN A 78 -4.96 14.80 8.98
C ASN A 78 -5.13 14.50 10.46
N VAL A 79 -4.54 13.39 10.90
CA VAL A 79 -4.39 13.10 12.34
C VAL A 79 -3.47 14.18 12.90
N LEU A 80 -3.93 14.89 13.93
CA LEU A 80 -3.17 15.97 14.55
C LEU A 80 -1.94 15.37 15.26
N LEU A 81 -0.86 16.14 15.28
CA LEU A 81 0.29 15.80 16.09
C LEU A 81 -0.09 15.95 17.57
N PRO A 82 0.30 15.02 18.45
CA PRO A 82 0.12 15.19 19.89
C PRO A 82 0.77 16.49 20.37
N GLU A 83 0.04 17.29 21.16
CA GLU A 83 0.52 18.58 21.68
C GLU A 83 1.75 18.44 22.59
N ASP A 84 2.01 17.24 23.09
CA ASP A 84 3.10 16.89 23.99
C ASP A 84 4.36 16.35 23.27
N MET A 85 4.40 16.38 21.93
CA MET A 85 5.59 15.97 21.17
C MET A 85 6.74 16.97 21.42
N PRO A 86 7.87 16.54 22.03
CA PRO A 86 9.00 17.43 22.25
C PRO A 86 9.64 17.83 20.91
N ASN A 87 9.94 19.13 20.78
CA ASN A 87 10.50 19.80 19.60
C ASN A 87 11.87 19.25 19.17
#